data_AF-A0AAJ2UDV1-F1
#
_entry.id   AF-A0AAJ2UDV1-F1
#
_cell.length_a   1.000
_cell.length_b   1.000
_cell.length_c   1.000
_cell.angle_alpha   90.00
_cell.angle_beta   90.00
_cell.angle_gamma   90.00
#
_symmetry.space_group_name_H-M   'P 1'
#
loop_
_entity.id
_entity.type
_entity.pdbx_description
1 polymer ?
#
loop_
_entity_poly.entity_id
_entity_poly.type
_entity_poly.pdbx_seq_one_letter_code
_entity_poly.pdbx_strand_id
1 'polypeptide(L)'
;MAEKVEINIIISEIVKRLNEMNLRIIGVEDKILRIENELKELNEKIKEEKEKNEEKLRKIEETLKIFGEAINLLGEKVSIFDKKINNLATKQEVEEVKTYVEIWNPLKSSFVTREEVKKIIEEYEKNING
;
A
#
# COMPACT_ATOMS: atom_id res chain seq x y z
N MET A 1 -60.89 25.08 -66.76
CA MET A 1 -61.17 23.91 -65.89
C MET A 1 -59.92 23.08 -65.65
N ALA A 2 -59.11 22.76 -66.67
CA ALA A 2 -57.85 22.02 -66.53
C ALA A 2 -56.86 22.65 -65.52
N GLU A 3 -56.66 23.97 -65.57
CA GLU A 3 -55.76 24.70 -64.65
C GLU A 3 -56.19 24.60 -63.16
N LYS A 4 -57.50 24.59 -62.88
CA LYS A 4 -58.04 24.36 -61.52
C LYS A 4 -57.77 22.94 -61.03
N VAL A 5 -57.76 21.96 -61.94
CA VAL A 5 -57.49 20.55 -61.62
C VAL A 5 -55.99 20.38 -61.31
N GLU A 6 -55.10 21.01 -62.08
CA GLU A 6 -53.66 21.00 -61.81
C GLU A 6 -53.30 21.67 -60.47
N ILE A 7 -53.89 22.82 -60.15
CA ILE A 7 -53.70 23.49 -58.86
C ILE A 7 -54.12 22.58 -57.70
N ASN A 8 -55.25 21.88 -57.82
CA ASN A 8 -55.72 20.96 -56.78
C ASN A 8 -54.78 19.76 -56.59
N ILE A 9 -54.19 19.24 -57.66
CA ILE A 9 -53.19 18.16 -57.59
C ILE A 9 -51.94 18.64 -56.85
N ILE A 10 -51.43 19.83 -57.19
CA ILE A 10 -50.27 20.44 -56.51
C ILE A 10 -50.56 20.63 -55.02
N ILE A 11 -51.73 21.18 -54.67
CA ILE A 11 -52.13 21.37 -53.26
C ILE A 11 -52.19 20.03 -52.53
N SER A 12 -52.77 18.99 -53.15
CA SER A 12 -52.88 17.66 -52.53
C SER A 12 -51.50 17.03 -52.25
N GLU A 13 -50.56 17.20 -53.17
CA GLU A 13 -49.19 16.71 -53.01
C GLU A 13 -48.42 17.50 -51.94
N ILE A 14 -48.63 18.83 -51.86
CA ILE A 14 -48.07 19.65 -50.78
C ILE A 14 -48.61 19.18 -49.42
N VAL A 15 -49.91 18.97 -49.29
CA VAL A 15 -50.54 18.48 -48.05
C VAL A 15 -49.97 17.12 -47.66
N LYS A 16 -49.80 16.20 -48.62
CA LYS A 16 -49.19 14.88 -48.37
C LYS A 16 -47.77 15.02 -47.84
N ARG A 17 -46.93 15.85 -48.48
CA ARG A 17 -45.55 16.09 -48.04
C ARG A 17 -45.48 16.76 -46.67
N LEU A 18 -46.36 17.71 -46.38
CA LEU A 18 -46.45 18.33 -45.06
C LEU A 18 -46.82 17.32 -43.98
N ASN A 19 -47.73 16.39 -44.27
CA ASN A 19 -48.07 15.30 -43.34
C ASN A 19 -46.89 14.35 -43.10
N GLU A 20 -46.17 13.97 -44.16
CA GLU A 20 -44.96 13.14 -44.03
C GLU A 20 -43.87 13.87 -43.22
N MET A 21 -43.69 15.18 -43.44
CA MET A 21 -42.78 16.01 -42.66
C MET A 21 -43.19 16.10 -41.19
N ASN A 22 -44.47 16.28 -40.89
CA ASN A 22 -44.97 16.28 -39.51
C ASN A 22 -44.70 14.97 -38.80
N LEU A 23 -44.94 13.82 -39.46
CA LEU A 23 -44.61 12.51 -38.87
C LEU A 23 -43.12 12.36 -38.59
N ARG A 24 -42.25 12.87 -39.49
CA ARG A 24 -40.81 12.88 -39.28
C ARG A 24 -40.41 13.79 -38.12
N ILE A 25 -41.02 14.96 -37.98
CA ILE A 25 -40.77 15.89 -36.86
C ILE A 25 -41.12 15.22 -35.53
N ILE A 26 -42.32 14.65 -35.42
CA ILE A 26 -42.77 13.92 -34.22
C ILE A 26 -41.77 12.80 -33.88
N GLY A 27 -41.36 12.01 -34.88
CA GLY A 27 -40.39 10.94 -34.68
C GLY A 27 -38.99 11.42 -34.24
N VAL A 28 -38.61 12.65 -34.58
CA VAL A 28 -37.36 13.27 -34.10
C VAL A 28 -37.54 13.81 -32.67
N GLU A 29 -38.66 14.46 -32.38
CA GLU A 29 -38.99 14.95 -31.03
C GLU A 29 -39.01 13.80 -30.01
N ASP A 30 -39.65 12.68 -30.35
CA ASP A 30 -39.66 11.48 -29.51
C ASP A 30 -38.25 10.93 -29.24
N LYS A 31 -37.37 10.97 -30.24
CA LYS A 31 -35.97 10.54 -30.08
C LYS A 31 -35.19 11.50 -29.21
N ILE A 32 -35.39 12.80 -29.38
CA ILE A 32 -34.76 13.82 -28.54
C ILE A 32 -35.16 13.62 -27.08
N LEU A 33 -36.46 13.44 -26.80
CA LEU A 33 -36.96 13.20 -25.44
C LEU A 33 -36.34 11.94 -24.81
N ARG A 34 -36.18 10.86 -25.57
CA ARG A 34 -35.50 9.65 -25.07
C ARG A 34 -34.04 9.91 -24.75
N ILE A 35 -33.31 10.57 -25.65
CA ILE A 35 -31.90 10.90 -25.45
C ILE A 35 -31.73 11.82 -24.24
N GLU A 36 -32.62 12.80 -24.05
CA GLU A 36 -32.58 13.68 -22.88
C GLU A 36 -32.79 12.93 -21.56
N ASN A 37 -33.70 11.94 -21.54
CA ASN A 37 -33.91 11.10 -20.36
C ASN A 37 -32.71 10.18 -20.09
N GLU A 38 -32.17 9.54 -21.12
CA GLU A 38 -30.95 8.73 -21.01
C GLU A 38 -29.76 9.55 -20.51
N LEU A 39 -29.61 10.80 -20.99
CA LEU A 39 -28.58 11.72 -20.52
C LEU A 39 -28.78 12.11 -19.05
N LYS A 40 -30.01 12.32 -18.60
CA LYS A 40 -30.30 12.61 -17.19
C LYS A 40 -29.91 11.43 -16.30
N GLU A 41 -30.34 10.22 -16.65
CA GLU A 41 -29.98 9.00 -15.92
C GLU A 41 -28.46 8.75 -15.91
N LEU A 42 -27.79 9.00 -17.04
CA LEU A 42 -26.34 8.86 -17.13
C LEU A 42 -25.62 9.88 -16.23
N ASN A 43 -26.09 11.13 -16.21
CA ASN A 43 -25.53 12.17 -15.34
C ASN A 43 -25.70 11.84 -13.86
N GLU A 44 -26.85 11.30 -13.46
CA GLU A 44 -27.09 10.83 -12.09
C GLU A 44 -26.12 9.71 -11.71
N LYS A 45 -25.96 8.69 -12.57
CA LYS A 45 -24.99 7.60 -12.36
C LYS A 45 -23.56 8.10 -12.25
N ILE A 46 -23.16 9.04 -13.11
CA ILE A 46 -21.82 9.65 -13.07
C ILE A 46 -21.61 10.39 -11.74
N LYS A 47 -22.63 11.12 -11.26
CA LYS A 47 -22.56 11.83 -9.99
C LYS A 47 -22.39 10.86 -8.81
N GLU A 48 -23.21 9.81 -8.76
CA GLU A 48 -23.12 8.78 -7.72
C GLU A 48 -21.77 8.07 -7.71
N GLU A 49 -21.25 7.67 -8.88
CA GLU A 49 -19.95 7.02 -8.97
C GLU A 49 -18.80 7.96 -8.60
N LYS A 50 -18.91 9.25 -8.93
CA LYS A 50 -17.95 10.27 -8.50
C LYS A 50 -17.92 10.39 -6.98
N GLU A 51 -19.09 10.50 -6.33
CA GLU A 51 -19.18 10.58 -4.87
C GLU A 51 -18.61 9.34 -4.18
N LYS A 52 -18.94 8.13 -4.68
CA LYS A 52 -18.35 6.87 -4.18
C LYS A 52 -16.83 6.82 -4.34
N ASN A 53 -16.31 7.30 -5.47
CA ASN A 53 -14.87 7.32 -5.71
C ASN A 53 -14.16 8.34 -4.81
N GLU A 54 -14.74 9.50 -4.58
CA GLU A 54 -14.21 10.47 -3.60
C GLU A 54 -14.16 9.88 -2.20
N GLU A 55 -15.19 9.13 -1.76
CA GLU A 55 -15.19 8.44 -0.47
C GLU A 55 -14.09 7.37 -0.39
N LYS A 56 -13.93 6.55 -1.44
CA LYS A 56 -12.86 5.54 -1.50
C LYS A 56 -11.48 6.19 -1.43
N LEU A 57 -11.27 7.30 -2.13
CA LEU A 57 -9.99 8.04 -2.10
C LEU A 57 -9.68 8.58 -0.70
N ARG A 58 -10.68 9.12 0.01
CA ARG A 58 -10.49 9.56 1.41
C ARG A 58 -10.08 8.40 2.32
N LYS A 59 -10.73 7.25 2.20
CA LYS A 59 -10.36 6.04 2.97
C LYS A 59 -8.94 5.56 2.67
N ILE A 60 -8.52 5.64 1.41
CA ILE A 60 -7.14 5.32 1.01
C ILE A 60 -6.17 6.32 1.64
N GLU A 61 -6.47 7.62 1.60
CA GLU A 61 -5.63 8.65 2.21
C GLU A 61 -5.47 8.44 3.73
N GLU A 62 -6.56 8.13 4.43
CA GLU A 62 -6.54 7.81 5.86
C GLU A 62 -5.69 6.56 6.14
N THR A 63 -5.86 5.50 5.34
CA THR A 63 -5.09 4.27 5.47
C THR A 63 -3.59 4.51 5.25
N LEU A 64 -3.24 5.34 4.26
CA LEU A 64 -1.85 5.69 3.98
C LEU A 64 -1.23 6.51 5.12
N LYS A 65 -1.99 7.40 5.78
CA LYS A 65 -1.51 8.12 6.97
C LYS A 65 -1.17 7.16 8.11
N ILE A 66 -2.08 6.24 8.43
CA ILE A 66 -1.87 5.21 9.46
C ILE A 66 -0.64 4.36 9.11
N PHE A 67 -0.49 3.97 7.84
CA PHE A 67 0.65 3.19 7.39
C PHE A 67 1.97 3.97 7.52
N GLY A 68 1.97 5.26 7.19
CA GLY A 68 3.12 6.15 7.38
C GLY A 68 3.53 6.28 8.84
N GLU A 69 2.57 6.43 9.76
CA GLU A 69 2.82 6.44 11.20
C GLU A 69 3.41 5.11 11.69
N ALA A 70 2.86 3.98 11.23
CA ALA A 70 3.37 2.65 11.57
C ALA A 70 4.81 2.44 11.08
N ILE A 71 5.13 2.88 9.86
CA ILE A 71 6.50 2.83 9.32
C ILE A 71 7.45 3.67 10.17
N ASN A 72 7.05 4.88 10.56
CA ASN A 72 7.89 5.75 11.41
C ASN A 72 8.20 5.10 12.76
N LEU A 73 7.18 4.56 13.43
CA LEU A 73 7.36 3.82 14.69
C LEU A 73 8.26 2.59 14.53
N LEU A 74 8.16 1.90 13.39
CA LEU A 74 9.00 0.74 13.09
C LEU A 74 10.46 1.19 12.86
N GLY A 75 10.66 2.30 12.14
CA GLY A 75 11.98 2.91 11.95
C GLY A 75 12.64 3.32 13.28
N GLU A 76 11.87 3.91 14.20
CA GLU A 76 12.36 4.24 15.55
C GLU A 76 12.78 2.99 16.33
N LYS A 77 11.96 1.93 16.32
CA LYS A 77 12.29 0.66 16.97
C LYS A 77 13.55 0.03 16.38
N VAL A 78 13.68 0.02 15.04
CA VAL A 78 14.87 -0.49 14.36
C VAL A 78 16.11 0.30 14.76
N SER A 79 16.02 1.64 14.86
CA SER A 79 17.14 2.46 15.34
C SER A 79 17.55 2.13 16.78
N ILE A 80 16.57 1.87 17.67
CA ILE A 80 16.85 1.44 19.04
C ILE A 80 17.52 0.06 19.05
N PHE A 81 17.04 -0.87 18.22
CA PHE A 81 17.64 -2.20 18.07
C PHE A 81 19.10 -2.11 17.60
N ASP A 82 19.36 -1.30 16.58
CA ASP A 82 20.71 -1.10 16.05
C ASP A 82 21.67 -0.55 17.12
N LYS A 83 21.25 0.47 17.88
CA LYS A 83 22.02 0.99 19.03
C LYS A 83 22.29 -0.08 20.10
N LYS A 84 21.31 -0.93 20.41
CA LYS A 84 21.48 -2.01 21.39
C LYS A 84 22.45 -3.08 20.90
N ILE A 85 22.39 -3.46 19.62
CA ILE A 85 23.30 -4.43 19.01
C ILE A 85 24.73 -3.89 19.06
N ASN A 86 24.96 -2.64 18.65
CA ASN A 86 26.28 -2.01 18.69
C ASN A 86 26.84 -1.92 20.13
N ASN A 87 25.99 -1.63 21.11
CA ASN A 87 26.39 -1.62 22.52
C ASN A 87 26.69 -3.02 23.09
N LEU A 88 26.03 -4.07 22.59
CA LEU A 88 26.31 -5.44 23.00
C LEU A 88 27.62 -5.95 22.40
N ALA A 89 27.86 -5.66 21.12
CA ALA A 89 29.12 -5.98 20.45
C ALA A 89 30.32 -5.33 21.17
N THR A 90 30.24 -4.03 21.45
CA THR A 90 31.30 -3.31 22.20
C THR A 90 31.49 -3.85 23.62
N LYS A 91 30.44 -4.29 24.32
CA LYS A 91 30.58 -4.96 25.62
C LYS A 91 31.32 -6.29 25.53
N GLN A 92 31.04 -7.11 24.51
CA GLN A 92 31.75 -8.36 24.29
C GLN A 92 33.23 -8.11 24.00
N GLU A 93 33.55 -7.15 23.11
CA GLU A 93 34.92 -6.75 22.80
C GLU A 93 35.68 -6.30 24.06
N VAL A 94 35.04 -5.52 24.94
CA VAL A 94 35.64 -5.09 26.21
C VAL A 94 35.88 -6.25 27.18
N GLU A 95 34.95 -7.21 27.29
CA GLU A 95 35.11 -8.38 28.16
C GLU A 95 36.25 -9.30 27.65
N GLU A 96 36.40 -9.44 26.34
CA GLU A 96 37.53 -10.16 25.74
C GLU A 96 38.86 -9.49 26.08
N VAL A 97 38.97 -8.16 25.90
CA VAL A 97 40.18 -7.40 26.27
C VAL A 97 40.49 -7.56 27.75
N LYS A 98 39.48 -7.50 28.63
CA LYS A 98 39.64 -7.71 30.07
C LYS A 98 40.18 -9.10 30.37
N THR A 99 39.69 -10.13 29.68
CA THR A 99 40.17 -11.51 29.82
C THR A 99 41.64 -11.63 29.41
N TYR A 100 42.03 -11.03 28.28
CA TYR A 100 43.44 -10.97 27.86
C TYR A 100 44.32 -10.24 28.88
N VAL A 101 43.85 -9.11 29.42
CA VAL A 101 44.55 -8.35 30.46
C VAL A 101 44.68 -9.16 31.75
N GLU A 102 43.66 -9.94 32.14
CA GLU A 102 43.73 -10.80 33.33
C GLU A 102 44.71 -11.97 33.14
N ILE A 103 44.79 -12.56 31.95
CA ILE A 103 45.79 -13.60 31.62
C ILE A 103 47.21 -13.03 31.66
N TRP A 104 47.39 -11.79 31.20
CA TRP A 104 48.70 -11.13 31.16
C TRP A 104 49.10 -10.44 32.47
N ASN A 105 48.17 -10.22 33.41
CA ASN A 105 48.47 -9.56 34.66
C ASN A 105 49.25 -10.52 35.60
N PRO A 106 50.56 -10.29 35.83
CA PRO A 106 51.38 -11.19 36.65
C PRO A 106 50.96 -11.21 38.13
N LEU A 107 50.09 -10.30 38.58
CA LEU A 107 49.54 -10.28 39.94
C LEU A 107 48.33 -11.22 40.13
N LYS A 108 47.66 -11.63 39.03
CA LYS A 108 46.53 -12.57 39.05
C LYS A 108 46.83 -13.88 38.29
N SER A 109 47.77 -13.88 37.36
CA SER A 109 48.19 -15.07 36.65
C SER A 109 49.06 -15.94 37.57
N SER A 110 48.44 -16.95 38.17
CA SER A 110 49.17 -18.07 38.77
C SER A 110 49.79 -18.90 37.64
N PHE A 111 50.93 -18.46 37.14
CA PHE A 111 51.72 -19.24 36.18
C PHE A 111 52.23 -20.50 36.90
N VAL A 112 51.50 -21.60 36.74
CA VAL A 112 51.91 -22.91 37.23
C VAL A 112 53.02 -23.46 36.36
N THR A 113 54.10 -23.89 36.99
CA THR A 113 55.21 -24.58 36.36
C THR A 113 54.81 -26.00 35.94
N ARG A 114 55.51 -26.59 34.96
CA ARG A 114 55.23 -27.97 34.48
C ARG A 114 55.26 -29.00 35.62
N GLU A 115 56.04 -28.75 36.66
CA GLU A 115 56.17 -29.63 37.82
C GLU A 115 54.96 -29.54 38.75
N GLU A 116 54.39 -28.35 38.93
CA GLU A 116 53.17 -28.13 39.72
C GLU A 116 51.95 -28.75 39.04
N VAL A 117 51.86 -28.65 37.71
CA VAL A 117 50.79 -29.33 36.94
C VAL A 117 50.86 -30.85 37.08
N LYS A 118 52.06 -31.44 37.06
CA LYS A 118 52.23 -32.88 37.29
C LYS A 118 51.77 -33.31 38.67
N LYS A 119 52.11 -32.56 39.71
CA LYS A 119 51.68 -32.85 41.09
C LYS A 119 50.15 -32.80 41.25
N ILE A 120 49.49 -31.82 40.64
CA ILE A 120 48.02 -31.71 40.67
C ILE A 120 47.37 -32.92 39.99
N ILE A 121 47.92 -33.37 38.85
CA ILE A 121 47.41 -34.56 38.14
C ILE A 121 47.60 -35.83 38.98
N GLU A 122 48.77 -36.01 39.61
CA GLU A 122 49.04 -37.16 40.49
C GLU A 122 48.14 -37.18 41.74
N GLU A 123 47.80 -36.02 42.32
CA GLU A 123 46.82 -35.90 43.40
C GLU A 123 45.40 -36.25 42.96
N TYR A 124 44.99 -35.82 41.76
CA TYR A 124 43.69 -36.17 41.19
C TYR A 124 43.59 -37.67 40.89
N GLU A 125 44.63 -38.30 40.36
CA GLU A 125 44.65 -39.74 40.10
C GLU A 125 44.61 -40.59 41.38
N LYS A 126 45.19 -40.10 42.48
CA LYS A 126 45.08 -40.73 43.81
C LYS A 126 43.68 -40.63 44.40
N ASN A 127 42.99 -39.50 44.21
CA ASN A 127 41.64 -39.30 44.73
C ASN A 127 40.55 -40.04 43.91
N ILE A 128 40.83 -40.44 42.68
CA ILE A 128 39.92 -41.25 41.85
C ILE A 128 40.11 -42.75 42.10
N ASN A 129 41.30 -43.18 42.54
CA ASN A 129 41.65 -44.59 42.77
C ASN A 129 41.73 -44.98 44.27
N GLY A 130 41.24 -44.13 45.18
CA GLY A 130 41.04 -44.41 46.60
C GLY A 130 39.57 -44.37 46.98
#